data_AF-A0A965R0Z8-F1
#
_entry.id   AF-A0A965R0Z8-F1
#
_cell.length_a   1.000
_cell.length_b   1.000
_cell.length_c   1.000
_cell.angle_alpha   90.00
_cell.angle_beta   90.00
_cell.angle_gamma   90.00
#
_symmetry.space_group_name_H-M   'P 1'
#
loop_
_entity.id
_entity.type
_entity.pdbx_description
1 polymer ?
#
loop_
_entity_poly.entity_id
_entity_poly.type
_entity_poly.pdbx_seq_one_letter_code
_entity_poly.pdbx_strand_id
1 'polypeptide(L)'
;FKNLKIKIPLPADAQQAETKMRNIGLGANVDEALLNINRAAEQAGAAAKDVFVQAIQGMTVKDAISIIKGASDAGTQFLKQNASNGLYTQFKPIIEDALQQVGATKHYAALATQYNRIPGVSKINPDLADYTTQKAIAGLFILIAEEELKIRNNPAARSTELLKKVFQ
;
A
#
# COMPACT_ATOMS: atom_id res chain seq x y z
N PHE A 1 7.00 -12.00 -2.11
CA PHE A 1 8.26 -11.41 -2.67
C PHE A 1 8.30 -11.24 -4.21
N LYS A 2 7.22 -11.48 -4.96
CA LYS A 2 7.28 -11.52 -6.43
C LYS A 2 7.26 -10.15 -7.15
N ASN A 3 6.93 -9.05 -6.47
CA ASN A 3 6.86 -7.72 -7.09
C ASN A 3 7.69 -6.68 -6.30
N LEU A 4 8.83 -6.28 -6.87
CA LEU A 4 9.76 -5.32 -6.26
C LEU A 4 9.19 -3.89 -6.18
N LYS A 5 8.19 -3.55 -6.99
CA LYS A 5 7.59 -2.20 -7.03
C LYS A 5 6.72 -1.87 -5.82
N ILE A 6 6.20 -2.90 -5.15
CA ILE A 6 5.40 -2.77 -3.93
C ILE A 6 6.13 -3.26 -2.69
N LYS A 7 7.44 -3.49 -2.80
CA LYS A 7 8.26 -3.77 -1.62
C LYS A 7 8.03 -2.61 -0.67
N ILE A 8 7.50 -2.88 0.52
CA ILE A 8 7.38 -1.88 1.56
C ILE A 8 8.81 -1.50 1.92
N PRO A 9 9.27 -0.30 1.53
CA PRO A 9 10.60 0.12 1.92
C PRO A 9 10.56 0.37 3.41
N LEU A 10 11.70 0.17 4.07
CA LEU A 10 11.86 0.75 5.38
C LEU A 10 11.62 2.26 5.30
N PRO A 11 11.05 2.89 6.34
CA PRO A 11 11.02 4.33 6.43
C PRO A 11 12.43 4.89 6.15
N ALA A 12 12.53 6.06 5.51
CA ALA A 12 13.82 6.62 5.07
C ALA A 12 14.90 6.61 6.18
N ASP A 13 14.45 6.72 7.43
CA ASP A 13 15.29 6.76 8.61
C ASP A 13 15.66 5.38 9.16
N ALA A 14 14.79 4.39 8.95
CA ALA A 14 15.08 2.98 9.22
C ALA A 14 16.02 2.38 8.17
N GLN A 15 16.20 3.01 7.00
CA GLN A 15 17.24 2.62 6.03
C GLN A 15 18.66 2.89 6.58
N GLN A 16 18.83 4.00 7.34
CA GLN A 16 20.11 4.27 8.01
C GLN A 16 20.35 3.29 9.16
N ALA A 17 19.31 2.96 9.93
CA ALA A 17 19.39 1.95 10.98
C ALA A 17 19.68 0.55 10.41
N GLU A 18 19.02 0.17 9.31
CA GLU A 18 19.29 -1.05 8.54
C GLU A 18 20.77 -1.11 8.13
N THR A 19 21.29 -0.03 7.55
CA THR A 19 22.69 0.02 7.09
C THR A 19 23.64 -0.23 8.26
N LYS A 20 23.39 0.41 9.41
CA LYS A 20 24.20 0.21 10.63
C LYS A 20 24.07 -1.20 11.19
N MET A 21 22.86 -1.78 11.23
CA MET A 21 22.62 -3.15 11.69
C MET A 21 23.30 -4.18 10.79
N ARG A 22 23.27 -3.97 9.48
CA ARG A 22 24.01 -4.80 8.52
C ARG A 22 25.52 -4.73 8.77
N ASN A 23 26.06 -3.54 9.02
CA ASN A 23 27.49 -3.34 9.26
C ASN A 23 28.02 -4.00 10.55
N ILE A 24 27.15 -4.26 11.54
CA ILE A 24 27.51 -4.96 12.78
C ILE A 24 27.16 -6.47 12.75
N GLY A 25 26.84 -7.02 11.58
CA GLY A 25 26.58 -8.45 11.39
C GLY A 25 25.13 -8.90 11.60
N LEU A 26 24.18 -7.98 11.81
CA LEU A 26 22.74 -8.28 12.00
C LEU A 26 21.94 -8.23 10.68
N GLY A 27 22.59 -8.33 9.53
CA GLY A 27 21.92 -8.20 8.23
C GLY A 27 20.84 -9.26 7.99
N ALA A 28 21.08 -10.50 8.41
CA ALA A 28 20.11 -11.60 8.27
C ALA A 28 18.79 -11.32 9.02
N ASN A 29 18.87 -10.77 10.24
CA ASN A 29 17.70 -10.39 11.02
C ASN A 29 16.90 -9.25 10.36
N VAL A 30 17.60 -8.31 9.73
CA VAL A 30 16.94 -7.22 8.98
C VAL A 30 16.24 -7.76 7.74
N ASP A 31 16.88 -8.67 7.01
CA ASP A 31 16.28 -9.32 5.83
C ASP A 31 15.04 -10.15 6.19
N GLU A 32 15.10 -10.87 7.31
CA GLU A 32 13.97 -11.65 7.83
C GLU A 32 12.80 -10.75 8.26
N ALA A 33 13.08 -9.65 8.98
CA ALA A 33 12.07 -8.68 9.36
C ALA A 33 11.40 -8.05 8.14
N LEU A 34 12.20 -7.64 7.14
CA LEU A 34 11.70 -7.09 5.88
C LEU A 34 10.86 -8.09 5.11
N LEU A 35 11.29 -9.35 5.06
CA LEU A 35 10.54 -10.44 4.46
C LEU A 35 9.16 -10.59 5.09
N ASN A 36 9.11 -10.63 6.42
CA ASN A 36 7.87 -10.83 7.15
C ASN A 36 6.90 -9.66 6.99
N ILE A 37 7.40 -8.41 7.03
CA ILE A 37 6.61 -7.20 6.71
C ILE A 37 5.98 -7.30 5.32
N ASN A 38 6.77 -7.70 4.32
CA ASN A 38 6.28 -7.79 2.95
C ASN A 38 5.31 -8.95 2.75
N ARG A 39 5.48 -10.09 3.44
CA ARG A 39 4.50 -11.18 3.44
C ARG A 39 3.18 -10.75 4.08
N ALA A 40 3.23 -10.04 5.20
CA ALA A 40 2.04 -9.50 5.87
C ALA A 40 1.26 -8.58 4.91
N ALA A 41 1.95 -7.68 4.22
CA ALA A 41 1.34 -6.80 3.23
C ALA A 41 0.78 -7.55 2.00
N GLU A 42 1.48 -8.58 1.51
CA GLU A 42 1.03 -9.42 0.41
C GLU A 42 -0.24 -10.20 0.78
N GLN A 43 -0.31 -10.75 1.99
CA GLN A 43 -1.50 -11.41 2.53
C GLN A 43 -2.67 -10.46 2.69
N ALA A 44 -2.44 -9.27 3.26
CA ALA A 44 -3.47 -8.24 3.40
C ALA A 44 -4.01 -7.80 2.03
N GLY A 45 -3.15 -7.74 1.00
CA GLY A 45 -3.54 -7.43 -0.37
C GLY A 45 -4.65 -8.34 -0.94
N ALA A 46 -4.76 -9.59 -0.48
CA ALA A 46 -5.84 -10.49 -0.90
C ALA A 46 -7.24 -9.99 -0.47
N ALA A 47 -7.32 -9.31 0.68
CA ALA A 47 -8.57 -8.73 1.18
C ALA A 47 -8.98 -7.44 0.43
N ALA A 48 -8.11 -6.88 -0.42
CA ALA A 48 -8.41 -5.65 -1.15
C ALA A 48 -9.55 -5.80 -2.16
N LYS A 49 -9.69 -7.01 -2.71
CA LYS A 49 -10.65 -7.29 -3.79
C LYS A 49 -12.07 -6.90 -3.38
N ASP A 50 -12.53 -7.37 -2.24
CA ASP A 50 -13.92 -7.16 -1.81
C ASP A 50 -14.18 -5.68 -1.50
N VAL A 51 -13.19 -4.98 -0.94
CA VAL A 51 -13.26 -3.53 -0.70
C VAL A 51 -13.40 -2.75 -2.01
N PHE A 52 -12.63 -3.11 -3.03
CA PHE A 52 -12.75 -2.46 -4.35
C PHE A 52 -14.06 -2.79 -5.05
N VAL A 53 -14.54 -4.03 -4.96
CA VAL A 53 -15.85 -4.41 -5.51
C VAL A 53 -16.95 -3.56 -4.90
N GLN A 54 -16.95 -3.39 -3.58
CA GLN A 54 -17.92 -2.53 -2.89
C GLN A 54 -17.82 -1.07 -3.33
N ALA A 55 -16.60 -0.52 -3.45
CA ALA A 55 -16.38 0.84 -3.93
C ALA A 55 -16.91 1.04 -5.37
N ILE A 56 -16.74 0.04 -6.24
CA ILE A 56 -17.23 0.07 -7.62
C ILE A 56 -18.76 -0.08 -7.66
N GLN A 57 -19.34 -0.94 -6.82
CA GLN A 57 -20.79 -1.10 -6.72
C GLN A 57 -21.50 0.18 -6.22
N GLY A 58 -20.82 0.97 -5.39
CA GLY A 58 -21.29 2.28 -4.95
C GLY A 58 -21.08 3.42 -5.95
N MET A 59 -20.46 3.15 -7.11
CA MET A 59 -20.15 4.17 -8.11
C MET A 59 -21.42 4.72 -8.77
N THR A 60 -21.56 6.04 -8.79
CA THR A 60 -22.65 6.68 -9.52
C THR A 60 -22.33 6.83 -11.01
N VAL A 61 -23.36 7.06 -11.84
CA VAL A 61 -23.17 7.39 -13.27
C VAL A 61 -22.30 8.65 -13.43
N LYS A 62 -22.44 9.63 -12.54
CA LYS A 62 -21.63 10.86 -12.55
C LYS A 62 -20.15 10.56 -12.30
N ASP A 63 -19.84 9.66 -11.38
CA ASP A 63 -18.47 9.24 -11.09
C ASP A 63 -17.88 8.51 -12.29
N ALA A 64 -18.65 7.59 -12.90
CA ALA A 64 -18.23 6.87 -14.10
C ALA A 64 -17.88 7.85 -15.24
N ILE A 65 -18.74 8.84 -15.52
CA ILE A 65 -18.48 9.88 -16.52
C ILE A 65 -17.22 10.69 -16.16
N SER A 66 -17.06 11.06 -14.88
CA SER A 66 -15.90 11.82 -14.40
C SER A 66 -14.60 11.03 -14.54
N ILE A 67 -14.63 9.71 -14.33
CA ILE A 67 -13.48 8.83 -14.55
C ILE A 67 -13.15 8.79 -16.04
N ILE A 68 -14.14 8.58 -16.91
CA ILE A 68 -13.92 8.48 -18.37
C ILE A 68 -13.32 9.78 -18.93
N LYS A 69 -13.88 10.94 -18.55
CA LYS A 69 -13.47 12.26 -19.04
C LYS A 69 -12.29 12.88 -18.28
N GLY A 70 -11.95 12.33 -17.12
CA GLY A 70 -10.91 12.84 -16.24
C GLY A 70 -9.49 12.52 -16.68
N ALA A 71 -8.54 12.82 -15.79
CA ALA A 71 -7.13 12.51 -15.98
C ALA A 71 -6.87 11.00 -16.12
N SER A 72 -5.66 10.63 -16.55
CA SER A 72 -5.27 9.24 -16.78
C SER A 72 -5.27 8.35 -15.53
N ASP A 73 -5.35 8.94 -14.34
CA ASP A 73 -5.42 8.27 -13.04
C ASP A 73 -6.78 8.45 -12.34
N ALA A 74 -7.81 8.97 -13.03
CA ALA A 74 -9.08 9.33 -12.40
C ALA A 74 -9.78 8.15 -11.72
N GLY A 75 -9.68 6.93 -12.27
CA GLY A 75 -10.21 5.72 -11.65
C GLY A 75 -9.45 5.35 -10.37
N THR A 76 -8.14 5.49 -10.39
CA THR A 76 -7.28 5.30 -9.22
C THR A 76 -7.62 6.31 -8.13
N GLN A 77 -7.83 7.58 -8.47
CA GLN A 77 -8.22 8.61 -7.51
C GLN A 77 -9.59 8.33 -6.89
N PHE A 78 -10.56 7.89 -7.72
CA PHE A 78 -11.86 7.46 -7.22
C PHE A 78 -11.73 6.31 -6.21
N LEU A 79 -10.97 5.27 -6.54
CA LEU A 79 -10.75 4.14 -5.63
C LEU A 79 -9.99 4.58 -4.36
N LYS A 80 -9.01 5.48 -4.46
CA LYS A 80 -8.34 6.04 -3.28
C LYS A 80 -9.33 6.72 -2.34
N GLN A 81 -10.22 7.53 -2.86
CA GLN A 81 -11.20 8.26 -2.04
C GLN A 81 -12.22 7.32 -1.39
N ASN A 82 -12.67 6.29 -2.12
CA ASN A 82 -13.80 5.46 -1.69
C ASN A 82 -13.41 4.12 -1.03
N ALA A 83 -12.17 3.65 -1.21
CA ALA A 83 -11.72 2.35 -0.72
C ALA A 83 -10.66 2.45 0.39
N SER A 84 -9.89 3.54 0.51
CA SER A 84 -8.74 3.58 1.43
C SER A 84 -9.09 3.27 2.89
N ASN A 85 -10.22 3.76 3.39
CA ASN A 85 -10.64 3.48 4.76
C ASN A 85 -11.05 1.99 4.96
N GLY A 86 -11.76 1.43 3.97
CA GLY A 86 -12.11 0.01 3.97
C GLY A 86 -10.87 -0.88 3.90
N LEU A 87 -9.90 -0.52 3.05
CA LEU A 87 -8.62 -1.20 2.95
C LEU A 87 -7.88 -1.15 4.27
N TYR A 88 -7.80 0.02 4.92
CA TYR A 88 -7.15 0.15 6.23
C TYR A 88 -7.80 -0.75 7.27
N THR A 89 -9.14 -0.73 7.35
CA THR A 89 -9.92 -1.54 8.29
C THR A 89 -9.70 -3.04 8.11
N GLN A 90 -9.56 -3.51 6.86
CA GLN A 90 -9.32 -4.92 6.55
C GLN A 90 -7.83 -5.31 6.69
N PHE A 91 -6.92 -4.43 6.29
CA PHE A 91 -5.49 -4.74 6.24
C PHE A 91 -4.84 -4.71 7.62
N LYS A 92 -5.20 -3.72 8.44
CA LYS A 92 -4.56 -3.52 9.75
C LYS A 92 -4.57 -4.78 10.63
N PRO A 93 -5.70 -5.46 10.88
CA PRO A 93 -5.70 -6.64 11.74
C PRO A 93 -4.86 -7.81 11.17
N ILE A 94 -4.86 -7.99 9.85
CA ILE A 94 -4.04 -9.04 9.18
C ILE A 94 -2.55 -8.74 9.36
N ILE A 95 -2.17 -7.47 9.19
CA ILE A 95 -0.79 -7.01 9.34
C ILE A 95 -0.36 -7.07 10.81
N GLU A 96 -1.22 -6.66 11.74
CA GLU A 96 -0.96 -6.76 13.17
C GLU A 96 -0.68 -8.20 13.60
N ASP A 97 -1.53 -9.16 13.20
CA ASP A 97 -1.35 -10.58 13.52
C ASP A 97 -0.01 -11.11 12.96
N ALA A 98 0.26 -10.84 11.68
CA ALA A 98 1.49 -11.27 11.04
C ALA A 98 2.75 -10.66 11.69
N LEU A 99 2.70 -9.40 12.11
CA LEU A 99 3.82 -8.74 12.81
C LEU A 99 4.00 -9.23 14.25
N GLN A 100 2.92 -9.63 14.92
CA GLN A 100 2.97 -10.22 16.26
C GLN A 100 3.62 -11.61 16.24
N GLN A 101 3.28 -12.45 15.26
CA GLN A 101 3.86 -13.79 15.11
C GLN A 101 5.39 -13.78 14.99
N VAL A 102 5.96 -12.69 14.47
CA VAL A 102 7.40 -12.54 14.24
C VAL A 102 8.09 -11.65 15.29
N GLY A 103 7.36 -11.19 16.32
CA GLY A 103 7.90 -10.36 17.40
C GLY A 103 8.37 -8.96 16.99
N ALA A 104 8.03 -8.50 15.77
CA ALA A 104 8.60 -7.29 15.18
C ALA A 104 8.11 -5.99 15.86
N THR A 105 6.91 -6.01 16.47
CA THR A 105 6.26 -4.83 17.04
C THR A 105 7.00 -4.23 18.25
N LYS A 106 7.50 -5.07 19.17
CA LYS A 106 8.17 -4.59 20.40
C LYS A 106 9.51 -3.93 20.13
N HIS A 107 10.32 -4.51 19.26
CA HIS A 107 11.66 -4.00 18.94
C HIS A 107 11.60 -2.72 18.09
N TYR A 108 10.66 -2.65 17.15
CA TYR A 108 10.50 -1.48 16.29
C TYR A 108 10.06 -0.23 17.08
N ALA A 109 9.07 -0.34 17.97
CA ALA A 109 8.55 0.81 18.70
C ALA A 109 9.62 1.49 19.58
N ALA A 110 10.49 0.69 20.22
CA ALA A 110 11.61 1.21 21.02
C ALA A 110 12.63 1.95 20.15
N LEU A 111 13.01 1.37 19.01
CA LEU A 111 13.93 1.98 18.04
C LEU A 111 13.35 3.28 17.47
N ALA A 112 12.08 3.28 17.07
CA ALA A 112 11.39 4.43 16.52
C ALA A 112 11.27 5.58 17.53
N THR A 113 10.97 5.26 18.79
CA THR A 113 10.89 6.25 19.88
C THR A 113 12.26 6.88 20.16
N GLN A 114 13.33 6.08 20.15
CA GLN A 114 14.68 6.59 20.34
C GLN A 114 15.14 7.46 19.17
N TYR A 115 14.82 7.06 17.94
CA TYR A 115 15.10 7.85 16.74
C TYR A 115 14.40 9.21 16.76
N ASN A 116 13.11 9.25 17.10
CA ASN A 116 12.31 10.47 17.15
C ASN A 116 12.77 11.50 18.20
N ARG A 117 13.70 11.13 19.09
CA ARG A 117 14.32 12.03 20.07
C ARG A 117 15.53 12.79 19.51
N ILE A 118 16.06 12.39 18.35
CA ILE A 118 17.19 13.06 17.71
C ILE A 118 16.69 14.40 17.12
N PRO A 119 17.26 15.55 17.53
CA PRO A 119 16.89 16.83 16.93
C PRO A 119 17.22 16.89 15.44
N GLY A 120 16.31 17.43 14.63
CA GLY A 120 16.52 17.63 13.19
C GLY A 120 16.19 16.45 12.28
N VAL A 121 15.67 15.34 12.82
CA VAL A 121 15.21 14.19 12.01
C VAL A 121 13.72 14.28 11.66
N SER A 122 13.32 13.60 10.59
CA SER A 122 11.90 13.39 10.28
C SER A 122 11.33 12.36 11.25
N LYS A 123 10.22 12.67 11.92
CA LYS A 123 9.64 11.71 12.86
C LYS A 123 9.08 10.51 12.11
N ILE A 124 9.39 9.31 12.59
CA ILE A 124 8.83 8.06 12.10
C ILE A 124 7.71 7.57 13.01
N ASN A 125 6.73 6.88 12.41
CA ASN A 125 5.62 6.31 13.14
C ASN A 125 6.13 5.13 14.00
N PRO A 126 5.97 5.17 15.35
CA PRO A 126 6.39 4.08 16.22
C PRO A 126 5.45 2.86 16.16
N ASP A 127 4.24 3.02 15.61
CA ASP A 127 3.33 1.91 15.35
C ASP A 127 3.72 1.25 14.00
N LEU A 128 4.41 0.12 14.10
CA LEU A 128 4.84 -0.66 12.94
C LEU A 128 3.66 -1.16 12.10
N ALA A 129 2.55 -1.51 12.75
CA ALA A 129 1.40 -2.06 12.07
C ALA A 129 0.67 -0.98 11.28
N ASP A 130 0.45 0.18 11.88
CA ASP A 130 -0.11 1.35 11.18
C ASP A 130 0.79 1.78 10.01
N TYR A 131 2.10 1.90 10.23
CA TYR A 131 3.06 2.21 9.18
C TYR A 131 2.99 1.22 8.01
N THR A 132 3.07 -0.07 8.32
CA THR A 132 3.07 -1.15 7.32
C THR A 132 1.74 -1.17 6.56
N THR A 133 0.63 -0.96 7.25
CA THR A 133 -0.71 -0.88 6.64
C THR A 133 -0.81 0.27 5.64
N GLN A 134 -0.39 1.47 6.03
CA GLN A 134 -0.40 2.63 5.13
C GLN A 134 0.51 2.41 3.91
N LYS A 135 1.68 1.80 4.09
CA LYS A 135 2.59 1.48 2.98
C LYS A 135 2.06 0.38 2.07
N ALA A 136 1.42 -0.65 2.61
CA ALA A 136 0.76 -1.69 1.82
C ALA A 136 -0.32 -1.09 0.91
N ILE A 137 -1.18 -0.24 1.47
CA ILE A 137 -2.26 0.46 0.74
C ILE A 137 -1.67 1.39 -0.33
N ALA A 138 -0.64 2.18 0.02
CA ALA A 138 0.03 3.05 -0.93
C ALA A 138 0.65 2.28 -2.10
N GLY A 139 1.35 1.16 -1.80
CA GLY A 139 1.92 0.28 -2.81
C GLY A 139 0.86 -0.32 -3.73
N LEU A 140 -0.27 -0.76 -3.16
CA LEU A 140 -1.40 -1.27 -3.94
C LEU A 140 -1.94 -0.21 -4.93
N PHE A 141 -2.09 1.04 -4.49
CA PHE A 141 -2.55 2.11 -5.38
C PHE A 141 -1.53 2.51 -6.45
N ILE A 142 -0.22 2.33 -6.21
CA ILE A 142 0.78 2.49 -7.26
C ILE A 142 0.54 1.46 -8.38
N LEU A 143 0.28 0.20 -8.03
CA LEU A 143 0.00 -0.83 -9.03
C LEU A 143 -1.29 -0.56 -9.80
N ILE A 144 -2.34 -0.08 -9.12
CA ILE A 144 -3.60 0.28 -9.77
C ILE A 144 -3.39 1.43 -10.75
N ALA A 145 -2.64 2.47 -10.35
CA ALA A 145 -2.33 3.60 -11.23
C ALA A 145 -1.57 3.15 -12.49
N GLU A 146 -0.58 2.27 -12.34
CA GLU A 146 0.16 1.72 -13.47
C GLU A 146 -0.75 0.93 -14.41
N GLU A 147 -1.67 0.13 -13.87
CA GLU A 147 -2.59 -0.67 -14.68
C GLU A 147 -3.65 0.20 -15.37
N GLU A 148 -4.21 1.19 -14.67
CA GLU A 148 -5.10 2.18 -15.29
C GLU A 148 -4.40 2.89 -16.44
N LEU A 149 -3.15 3.33 -16.25
CA LEU A 149 -2.40 4.01 -17.30
C LEU A 149 -2.20 3.13 -18.53
N LYS A 150 -1.96 1.82 -18.37
CA LYS A 150 -1.87 0.88 -19.50
C LYS A 150 -3.21 0.79 -20.25
N ILE A 151 -4.33 0.69 -19.52
CA ILE A 151 -5.68 0.66 -20.11
C ILE A 151 -5.96 1.97 -20.86
N ARG A 152 -5.60 3.12 -20.27
CA ARG A 152 -5.72 4.43 -20.92
C ARG A 152 -4.87 4.48 -22.18
N ASN A 153 -3.66 3.97 -22.19
CA ASN A 153 -2.80 4.06 -23.37
C ASN A 153 -3.15 3.04 -24.46
N ASN A 154 -4.09 2.13 -24.22
CA ASN A 154 -4.56 1.15 -25.19
C ASN A 154 -6.00 1.46 -25.65
N PRO A 155 -6.21 2.06 -26.86
CA PRO A 155 -7.53 2.38 -27.39
C PRO A 155 -8.48 1.19 -27.48
N ALA A 156 -7.97 -0.04 -27.72
CA ALA A 156 -8.78 -1.26 -27.77
C ALA A 156 -9.25 -1.72 -26.38
N ALA A 157 -8.52 -1.36 -25.31
CA ALA A 157 -8.95 -1.61 -23.93
C ALA A 157 -10.01 -0.60 -23.43
N ARG A 158 -10.12 0.57 -24.08
CA ARG A 158 -11.14 1.59 -23.79
C ARG A 158 -12.51 1.29 -24.41
N SER A 159 -12.62 0.33 -25.32
CA SER A 159 -13.86 0.05 -26.05
C SER A 159 -14.57 -1.19 -25.50
N THR A 160 -15.01 -1.16 -24.24
CA THR A 160 -15.99 -2.15 -23.78
C THR A 160 -17.39 -1.72 -24.21
N GLU A 161 -18.28 -2.66 -24.50
CA GLU A 161 -19.65 -2.39 -24.95
C GLU A 161 -20.46 -1.50 -23.98
N LEU A 162 -20.13 -1.53 -22.68
CA LEU A 162 -20.73 -0.66 -21.68
C LEU A 162 -20.48 0.83 -21.97
N LEU A 163 -19.29 1.20 -22.45
CA LEU A 163 -18.98 2.59 -22.78
C LEU A 163 -19.75 3.05 -24.03
N LYS A 164 -20.03 2.15 -24.98
CA LYS A 164 -20.88 2.48 -26.14
C LYS A 164 -22.34 2.67 -25.73
N LYS A 165 -22.88 1.89 -24.77
CA LYS A 165 -24.27 2.00 -24.30
C LYS A 165 -24.59 3.24 -23.48
N VAL A 166 -23.60 3.88 -22.87
CA VAL A 166 -23.80 5.09 -22.04
C VAL A 166 -23.72 6.37 -22.89
N PHE A 167 -23.19 6.28 -24.12
CA PHE A 167 -23.01 7.42 -25.04
C PHE A 167 -23.78 7.26 -26.37
N GLN A 168 -24.68 6.28 -26.47
CA GLN A 168 -25.68 6.18 -27.55
C GLN A 168 -27.07 6.47 -26.98
#